data_AF-A0A4Q0XNM3-F1
#
_entry.id   AF-A0A4Q0XNM3-F1
#
_cell.length_a   1.000
_cell.length_b   1.000
_cell.length_c   1.000
_cell.angle_alpha   90.00
_cell.angle_beta   90.00
_cell.angle_gamma   90.00
#
_symmetry.space_group_name_H-M   'P 1'
#
loop_
_entity.id
_entity.type
_entity.pdbx_description
1 polymer ?
#
loop_
_entity_poly.entity_id
_entity_poly.type
_entity_poly.pdbx_seq_one_letter_code
_entity_poly.pdbx_strand_id
1 'polypeptide(L)'
;MLDFILNQSNIGIYNKCEIIEVFGIRKNDKTPFNIFTLVVFENTKQEKTKEFSFDKLQKFKGIKDIKWGIQRRIVNIDIVKKLYDDLLNNEIFQIDDILEVGSLKLLPEQYVQSEDWFNNPQLNHILKNNFKYGSYILEFFDEDKGNCQFLLDAPELLNSFSENLTEKLPIKIGNLSDRLGNIILQFPINSFTMTWTTIKNKELRRYEGIKVEIEPKNSNFNLDNLLIRIYEENDNVITRQRLIEVKDNIVEILLDDCFGTTIEIFDKKSSFILYKNKFTIMKEMNSIIAIQEPQKRVFNVNGKTEEIVVSHNQSNTYGKANKDNKEFNLWISDRKYEDELKELEEKKSFIQYYGKQESKALLDVRELIKKYGENGVYLWDPYLSADDIKKTLYFSANAHVPLKAIRGFKKNDNQEHKKQIKENMKNIFNSDEQQFLFLNLEVRGKIDNNGYDFHDRFLIFPLEKPKVWSLGTSVNSLGKSHHIMQEVKHAQHILNTFNDLWKKLDKEECLIWKSR
;
A
#
# COMPACT_ATOMS: atom_id res chain seq x y z
N MET A 1 -8.08 -29.80 10.46
CA MET A 1 -8.45 -28.38 10.68
C MET A 1 -9.86 -28.07 10.18
N LEU A 2 -10.22 -28.42 8.94
CA LEU A 2 -11.55 -28.19 8.37
C LEU A 2 -12.71 -28.63 9.29
N ASP A 3 -12.71 -29.90 9.74
CA ASP A 3 -13.75 -30.41 10.64
C ASP A 3 -13.77 -29.70 11.99
N PHE A 4 -12.61 -29.24 12.48
CA PHE A 4 -12.56 -28.51 13.75
C PHE A 4 -13.33 -27.20 13.65
N ILE A 5 -13.14 -26.43 12.57
CA ILE A 5 -13.87 -25.17 12.30
C ILE A 5 -15.36 -25.44 12.09
N LEU A 6 -15.71 -26.45 11.28
CA LEU A 6 -17.10 -26.80 10.98
C LEU A 6 -17.90 -27.24 12.22
N ASN A 7 -17.23 -27.85 13.20
CA ASN A 7 -17.87 -28.32 14.43
C ASN A 7 -18.00 -27.20 15.49
N GLN A 8 -17.44 -26.00 15.29
CA GLN A 8 -17.60 -24.90 16.22
C GLN A 8 -18.92 -24.16 16.02
N SER A 9 -19.92 -24.48 16.87
CA SER A 9 -21.21 -23.78 16.91
C SER A 9 -21.07 -22.26 17.11
N ASN A 10 -19.95 -21.83 17.69
CA ASN A 10 -19.66 -20.43 17.97
C ASN A 10 -19.09 -19.65 16.75
N ILE A 11 -18.57 -20.28 15.70
CA ILE A 11 -18.16 -19.56 14.47
C ILE A 11 -19.38 -19.33 13.58
N GLY A 12 -20.04 -20.41 13.18
CA GLY A 12 -21.11 -20.31 12.22
C GLY A 12 -21.86 -21.60 12.02
N ILE A 13 -23.02 -21.47 11.40
CA ILE A 13 -23.81 -22.59 10.91
C ILE A 13 -23.63 -22.60 9.41
N TYR A 14 -23.33 -23.77 8.87
CA TYR A 14 -23.15 -23.98 7.44
C TYR A 14 -23.93 -25.21 7.03
N ASN A 15 -24.63 -25.12 5.91
CA ASN A 15 -25.34 -26.25 5.32
C ASN A 15 -24.90 -26.55 3.88
N LYS A 16 -24.31 -25.56 3.19
CA LYS A 16 -23.85 -25.63 1.80
C LYS A 16 -22.60 -24.80 1.61
N CYS A 17 -21.96 -24.98 0.47
CA CYS A 17 -20.83 -24.17 0.04
C CYS A 17 -21.11 -23.58 -1.34
N GLU A 18 -20.86 -22.29 -1.51
CA GLU A 18 -20.72 -21.70 -2.84
C GLU A 18 -19.25 -21.75 -3.24
N ILE A 19 -18.96 -22.26 -4.44
CA ILE A 19 -17.62 -22.30 -5.01
C ILE A 19 -17.60 -21.34 -6.20
N ILE A 20 -16.68 -20.39 -6.17
CA ILE A 20 -16.41 -19.40 -7.21
C ILE A 20 -15.03 -19.70 -7.78
N GLU A 21 -14.99 -20.25 -8.99
CA GLU A 21 -13.77 -20.59 -9.71
C GLU A 21 -13.52 -19.56 -10.81
N VAL A 22 -12.37 -18.90 -10.75
CA VAL A 22 -11.81 -18.15 -11.85
C VAL A 22 -10.74 -19.03 -12.47
N PHE A 23 -10.98 -19.47 -13.71
CA PHE A 23 -10.14 -20.47 -14.38
C PHE A 23 -9.67 -19.98 -15.75
N GLY A 24 -8.51 -20.48 -16.17
CA GLY A 24 -7.97 -20.32 -17.50
C GLY A 24 -8.10 -21.62 -18.30
N ILE A 25 -8.11 -21.52 -19.63
CA ILE A 25 -8.00 -22.66 -20.55
C ILE A 25 -6.92 -22.34 -21.58
N ARG A 26 -5.89 -23.20 -21.64
CA ARG A 26 -4.87 -23.17 -22.68
C ARG A 26 -5.44 -23.73 -23.98
N LYS A 27 -5.23 -23.06 -25.11
CA LYS A 27 -5.79 -23.49 -26.41
C LYS A 27 -5.15 -24.75 -26.96
N ASN A 28 -3.87 -24.97 -26.67
CA ASN A 28 -3.07 -26.01 -27.32
C ASN A 28 -3.50 -27.42 -26.89
N ASP A 29 -3.72 -27.60 -25.59
CA ASP A 29 -4.08 -28.87 -24.94
C ASP A 29 -5.52 -28.89 -24.40
N LYS A 30 -6.20 -27.72 -24.40
CA LYS A 30 -7.53 -27.52 -23.80
C LYS A 30 -7.57 -27.84 -22.31
N THR A 31 -6.43 -27.78 -21.63
CA THR A 31 -6.33 -28.06 -20.20
C THR A 31 -6.83 -26.83 -19.42
N PRO A 32 -7.83 -27.00 -18.54
CA PRO A 32 -8.26 -25.94 -17.64
C PRO A 32 -7.32 -25.85 -16.43
N PHE A 33 -7.00 -24.65 -15.99
CA PHE A 33 -6.14 -24.40 -14.83
C PHE A 33 -6.74 -23.33 -13.91
N ASN A 34 -6.41 -23.42 -12.62
CA ASN A 34 -6.87 -22.47 -11.60
C ASN A 34 -6.15 -21.12 -11.74
N ILE A 35 -6.91 -20.03 -11.80
CA ILE A 35 -6.38 -18.67 -11.63
C ILE A 35 -6.65 -18.19 -10.20
N PHE A 36 -7.84 -18.46 -9.67
CA PHE A 36 -8.21 -18.17 -8.29
C PHE A 36 -9.51 -18.90 -7.95
N THR A 37 -9.59 -19.55 -6.79
CA THR A 37 -10.82 -20.18 -6.32
C THR A 37 -11.18 -19.72 -4.91
N LEU A 38 -12.44 -19.35 -4.71
CA LEU A 38 -13.02 -19.03 -3.41
C LEU A 38 -14.18 -20.00 -3.10
N VAL A 39 -14.07 -20.72 -2.00
CA VAL A 39 -15.10 -21.61 -1.46
C VAL A 39 -15.70 -20.96 -0.22
N VAL A 40 -16.95 -20.53 -0.28
CA VAL A 40 -17.64 -19.83 0.82
C VAL A 40 -18.63 -20.77 1.49
N PHE A 41 -18.44 -21.00 2.79
CA PHE A 41 -19.39 -21.76 3.60
C PHE A 41 -20.59 -20.90 3.97
N GLU A 42 -21.80 -21.38 3.67
CA GLU A 42 -23.03 -20.62 3.83
C GLU A 42 -24.14 -21.43 4.51
N ASN A 43 -25.06 -20.72 5.15
CA ASN A 43 -26.36 -21.26 5.57
C ASN A 43 -27.42 -20.72 4.61
N THR A 44 -27.72 -21.47 3.56
CA THR A 44 -28.62 -21.05 2.48
C THR A 44 -29.66 -22.12 2.14
N LYS A 45 -30.83 -21.68 1.69
CA LYS A 45 -31.87 -22.56 1.15
C LYS A 45 -31.77 -22.75 -0.37
N GLN A 46 -30.84 -22.06 -1.04
CA GLN A 46 -30.66 -22.14 -2.48
C GLN A 46 -30.43 -23.59 -2.93
N GLU A 47 -31.00 -23.97 -4.06
CA GLU A 47 -30.80 -25.30 -4.65
C GLU A 47 -29.37 -25.47 -5.18
N LYS A 48 -29.00 -26.72 -5.49
CA LYS A 48 -27.71 -26.98 -6.13
C LYS A 48 -27.75 -26.42 -7.55
N THR A 49 -26.81 -25.53 -7.86
CA THR A 49 -26.71 -24.89 -9.17
C THR A 49 -25.27 -24.96 -9.68
N LYS A 50 -25.12 -24.87 -11.00
CA LYS A 50 -23.86 -24.67 -11.70
C LYS A 50 -24.10 -23.65 -12.80
N GLU A 51 -23.42 -22.51 -12.71
CA GLU A 51 -23.64 -21.35 -13.57
C GLU A 51 -22.31 -20.79 -14.05
N PHE A 52 -22.23 -20.45 -15.33
CA PHE A 52 -21.11 -19.70 -15.88
C PHE A 52 -21.47 -18.22 -15.91
N SER A 53 -20.57 -17.34 -15.46
CA SER A 53 -20.85 -15.89 -15.49
C SER A 53 -20.73 -15.27 -16.89
N PHE A 54 -20.31 -16.05 -17.88
CA PHE A 54 -20.22 -15.64 -19.28
C PHE A 54 -20.82 -16.69 -20.21
N ASP A 55 -21.51 -16.24 -21.26
CA ASP A 55 -21.97 -17.12 -22.34
C ASP A 55 -20.81 -17.66 -23.19
N LYS A 56 -19.68 -16.93 -23.21
CA LYS A 56 -18.46 -17.31 -23.92
C LYS A 56 -17.24 -16.95 -23.08
N LEU A 57 -16.22 -17.81 -23.10
CA LEU A 57 -14.93 -17.55 -22.46
C LEU A 57 -14.29 -16.27 -23.00
N GLN A 58 -13.75 -15.48 -22.08
CA GLN A 58 -13.09 -14.20 -22.35
C GLN A 58 -11.66 -14.41 -22.80
N LYS A 59 -11.10 -13.43 -23.51
CA LYS A 59 -9.70 -13.44 -23.97
C LYS A 59 -8.89 -12.46 -23.14
N PHE A 60 -7.64 -12.80 -22.90
CA PHE A 60 -6.65 -11.84 -22.39
C PHE A 60 -6.23 -10.88 -23.52
N LYS A 61 -6.01 -9.60 -23.19
CA LYS A 61 -5.48 -8.63 -24.15
C LYS A 61 -4.03 -9.00 -24.48
N GLY A 62 -3.69 -9.13 -25.76
CA GLY A 62 -2.32 -9.47 -26.18
C GLY A 62 -1.94 -10.96 -26.10
N ILE A 63 -2.66 -11.78 -25.32
CA ILE A 63 -2.43 -13.24 -25.24
C ILE A 63 -3.51 -13.99 -26.01
N LYS A 64 -3.13 -14.65 -27.11
CA LYS A 64 -4.08 -15.37 -27.98
C LYS A 64 -4.36 -16.79 -27.52
N ASP A 65 -3.47 -17.38 -26.73
CA ASP A 65 -3.46 -18.83 -26.47
C ASP A 65 -4.15 -19.23 -25.17
N ILE A 66 -4.58 -18.24 -24.38
CA ILE A 66 -5.28 -18.45 -23.12
C ILE A 66 -6.62 -17.73 -23.17
N LYS A 67 -7.68 -18.45 -22.79
CA LYS A 67 -8.99 -17.87 -22.49
C LYS A 67 -9.28 -18.06 -21.01
N TRP A 68 -10.21 -17.28 -20.46
CA TRP A 68 -10.61 -17.43 -19.07
C TRP A 68 -12.12 -17.36 -18.90
N GLY A 69 -12.60 -17.85 -17.76
CA GLY A 69 -14.00 -17.86 -17.38
C GLY A 69 -14.20 -17.81 -15.87
N ILE A 70 -15.46 -17.65 -15.48
CA ILE A 70 -15.89 -17.72 -14.09
C ILE A 70 -16.99 -18.77 -14.02
N GLN A 71 -16.86 -19.70 -13.10
CA GLN A 71 -17.89 -20.65 -12.77
C GLN A 71 -18.30 -20.49 -11.31
N ARG A 72 -19.61 -20.50 -11.05
CA ARG A 72 -20.17 -20.54 -9.71
C ARG A 72 -20.99 -21.80 -9.53
N ARG A 73 -20.89 -22.43 -8.37
CA ARG A 73 -21.68 -23.62 -8.04
C ARG A 73 -22.05 -23.67 -6.58
N ILE A 74 -23.22 -24.24 -6.28
CA ILE A 74 -23.68 -24.49 -4.91
C ILE A 74 -23.66 -25.99 -4.66
N VAL A 75 -22.84 -26.42 -3.71
CA VAL A 75 -22.61 -27.84 -3.41
C VAL A 75 -22.87 -28.16 -1.93
N ASN A 76 -22.97 -29.45 -1.63
CA ASN A 76 -23.01 -29.92 -0.24
C ASN A 76 -21.62 -29.84 0.40
N ILE A 77 -21.58 -29.69 1.72
CA ILE A 77 -20.34 -29.64 2.49
C ILE A 77 -19.47 -30.89 2.27
N ASP A 78 -20.08 -32.08 2.11
CA ASP A 78 -19.33 -33.33 1.90
C ASP A 78 -18.48 -33.31 0.62
N ILE A 79 -18.92 -32.61 -0.42
CA ILE A 79 -18.15 -32.43 -1.67
C ILE A 79 -16.90 -31.60 -1.39
N VAL A 80 -17.02 -30.54 -0.57
CA VAL A 80 -15.89 -29.69 -0.19
C VAL A 80 -14.95 -30.40 0.79
N LYS A 81 -15.46 -31.26 1.68
CA LYS A 81 -14.61 -32.10 2.53
C LYS A 81 -13.73 -33.02 1.70
N LYS A 82 -14.32 -33.72 0.72
CA LYS A 82 -13.57 -34.55 -0.22
C LYS A 82 -12.54 -33.73 -0.99
N LEU A 83 -12.93 -32.57 -1.53
CA LEU A 83 -12.01 -31.67 -2.24
C LEU A 83 -10.84 -31.22 -1.35
N TYR A 84 -11.11 -30.89 -0.09
CA TYR A 84 -10.08 -30.50 0.88
C TYR A 84 -9.07 -31.63 1.12
N ASP A 85 -9.55 -32.86 1.29
CA ASP A 85 -8.70 -34.04 1.47
C ASP A 85 -7.89 -34.36 0.20
N ASP A 86 -8.49 -34.20 -0.98
CA ASP A 86 -7.81 -34.39 -2.27
C ASP A 86 -6.73 -33.33 -2.50
N LEU A 87 -6.99 -32.07 -2.15
CA LEU A 87 -5.99 -31.00 -2.23
C LEU A 87 -4.84 -31.22 -1.23
N LEU A 88 -5.15 -31.66 -0.01
CA LEU A 88 -4.15 -31.85 1.05
C LEU A 88 -3.23 -33.05 0.78
N ASN A 89 -3.76 -34.15 0.26
CA ASN A 89 -3.00 -35.41 0.14
C ASN A 89 -2.49 -35.67 -1.28
N ASN A 90 -3.19 -35.16 -2.30
CA ASN A 90 -2.93 -35.50 -3.70
C ASN A 90 -2.64 -34.28 -4.58
N GLU A 91 -2.82 -33.05 -4.08
CA GLU A 91 -2.78 -31.81 -4.88
C GLU A 91 -3.76 -31.83 -6.07
N ILE A 92 -4.89 -32.52 -5.92
CA ILE A 92 -5.89 -32.65 -6.99
C ILE A 92 -7.07 -31.73 -6.70
N PHE A 93 -7.35 -30.81 -7.63
CA PHE A 93 -8.61 -30.10 -7.68
C PHE A 93 -9.56 -30.81 -8.66
N GLN A 94 -10.55 -31.53 -8.13
CA GLN A 94 -11.57 -32.17 -8.95
C GLN A 94 -12.94 -32.12 -8.27
N ILE A 95 -13.91 -31.53 -8.98
CA ILE A 95 -15.32 -31.57 -8.58
C ILE A 95 -16.13 -32.29 -9.67
N ASP A 96 -16.08 -31.77 -10.90
CA ASP A 96 -16.63 -32.45 -12.08
C ASP A 96 -15.45 -32.91 -12.95
N ASP A 97 -14.75 -31.93 -13.52
CA ASP A 97 -13.54 -32.10 -14.31
C ASP A 97 -12.31 -31.77 -13.46
N ILE A 98 -11.16 -32.31 -13.85
CA ILE A 98 -9.87 -32.00 -13.22
C ILE A 98 -9.47 -30.58 -13.62
N LEU A 99 -9.09 -29.77 -12.63
CA LEU A 99 -8.53 -28.44 -12.81
C LEU A 99 -7.05 -28.47 -12.41
N GLU A 100 -6.17 -28.08 -13.32
CA GLU A 100 -4.74 -27.99 -13.04
C GLU A 100 -4.47 -26.91 -11.97
N VAL A 101 -3.71 -27.27 -10.94
CA VAL A 101 -3.26 -26.39 -9.85
C VAL A 101 -1.73 -26.40 -9.80
N GLY A 102 -1.14 -25.35 -9.21
CA GLY A 102 0.31 -25.31 -8.95
C GLY A 102 0.70 -26.12 -7.72
N SER A 103 1.94 -25.95 -7.25
CA SER A 103 2.43 -26.52 -5.99
C SER A 103 1.72 -25.87 -4.79
N LEU A 104 0.75 -26.57 -4.19
CA LEU A 104 -0.12 -26.01 -3.16
C LEU A 104 0.39 -26.29 -1.74
N LYS A 105 0.47 -25.25 -0.93
CA LYS A 105 0.78 -25.35 0.50
C LYS A 105 -0.38 -24.84 1.34
N LEU A 106 -0.88 -25.69 2.24
CA LEU A 106 -1.86 -25.28 3.22
C LEU A 106 -1.22 -24.35 4.26
N LEU A 107 -1.71 -23.11 4.34
CA LEU A 107 -1.33 -22.15 5.37
C LEU A 107 -2.07 -22.43 6.70
N PRO A 108 -1.52 -21.97 7.84
CA PRO A 108 -2.25 -21.95 9.10
C PRO A 108 -3.57 -21.19 8.97
N GLU A 109 -4.56 -21.52 9.78
CA GLU A 109 -5.84 -20.82 9.81
C GLU A 109 -5.66 -19.33 10.11
N GLN A 110 -6.43 -18.49 9.41
CA GLN A 110 -6.31 -17.04 9.54
C GLN A 110 -7.66 -16.42 9.83
N TYR A 111 -7.73 -15.57 10.84
CA TYR A 111 -8.88 -14.70 11.06
C TYR A 111 -8.70 -13.41 10.25
N VAL A 112 -9.64 -13.15 9.34
CA VAL A 112 -9.71 -11.92 8.57
C VAL A 112 -10.82 -11.04 9.13
N GLN A 113 -10.41 -9.98 9.81
CA GLN A 113 -11.33 -8.99 10.39
C GLN A 113 -12.13 -8.27 9.29
N SER A 114 -13.39 -7.92 9.59
CA SER A 114 -14.15 -6.98 8.75
C SER A 114 -13.52 -5.59 8.76
N GLU A 115 -13.72 -4.85 7.68
CA GLU A 115 -13.24 -3.47 7.57
C GLU A 115 -13.81 -2.58 8.69
N ASP A 116 -12.93 -1.78 9.29
CA ASP A 116 -13.29 -0.69 10.20
C ASP A 116 -12.52 0.59 9.84
N TRP A 117 -12.78 1.70 10.54
CA TRP A 117 -12.16 3.00 10.22
C TRP A 117 -10.63 3.01 10.37
N PHE A 118 -10.07 2.07 11.13
CA PHE A 118 -8.65 1.98 11.45
C PHE A 118 -7.96 0.84 10.71
N ASN A 119 -8.70 -0.20 10.32
CA ASN A 119 -8.17 -1.43 9.75
C ASN A 119 -8.95 -1.81 8.50
N ASN A 120 -8.26 -1.87 7.37
CA ASN A 120 -8.79 -2.41 6.13
C ASN A 120 -7.92 -3.56 5.62
N PRO A 121 -8.15 -4.80 6.10
CA PRO A 121 -7.39 -5.97 5.65
C PRO A 121 -7.52 -6.17 4.13
N GLN A 122 -6.38 -6.21 3.42
CA GLN A 122 -6.36 -6.33 1.96
C GLN A 122 -7.13 -7.57 1.46
N LEU A 123 -7.09 -8.68 2.21
CA LEU A 123 -7.81 -9.92 1.89
C LEU A 123 -9.32 -9.70 1.73
N ASN A 124 -9.93 -8.66 2.33
CA ASN A 124 -11.34 -8.34 2.14
C ASN A 124 -11.69 -8.03 0.68
N HIS A 125 -10.72 -7.66 -0.16
CA HIS A 125 -10.91 -7.43 -1.58
C HIS A 125 -11.14 -8.71 -2.40
N ILE A 126 -10.89 -9.89 -1.85
CA ILE A 126 -11.08 -11.18 -2.53
C ILE A 126 -12.05 -12.12 -1.82
N LEU A 127 -12.49 -11.77 -0.60
CA LEU A 127 -13.47 -12.54 0.17
C LEU A 127 -14.90 -12.08 -0.09
N LYS A 128 -15.86 -13.00 0.02
CA LYS A 128 -17.27 -12.70 -0.14
C LYS A 128 -17.87 -12.20 1.18
N ASN A 129 -18.48 -11.03 1.18
CA ASN A 129 -19.33 -10.52 2.28
C ASN A 129 -18.66 -10.43 3.68
N ASN A 130 -17.36 -10.12 3.76
CA ASN A 130 -16.65 -10.03 5.04
C ASN A 130 -16.89 -8.72 5.83
N PHE A 131 -18.15 -8.28 5.96
CA PHE A 131 -18.48 -6.91 6.41
C PHE A 131 -18.84 -6.75 7.89
N LYS A 132 -19.28 -7.81 8.59
CA LYS A 132 -19.82 -7.69 9.95
C LYS A 132 -18.89 -8.15 11.07
N TYR A 133 -18.54 -9.44 11.03
CA TYR A 133 -17.88 -10.11 12.16
C TYR A 133 -16.52 -10.70 11.79
N GLY A 134 -16.10 -10.55 10.54
CA GLY A 134 -14.94 -11.24 10.01
C GLY A 134 -15.25 -12.66 9.53
N SER A 135 -14.20 -13.33 9.05
CA SER A 135 -14.24 -14.70 8.55
C SER A 135 -12.95 -15.42 8.93
N TYR A 136 -13.03 -16.71 9.20
CA TYR A 136 -11.84 -17.56 9.14
C TYR A 136 -11.58 -18.00 7.71
N ILE A 137 -10.32 -18.18 7.35
CA ILE A 137 -9.92 -18.78 6.10
C ILE A 137 -8.96 -19.94 6.32
N LEU A 138 -9.10 -20.96 5.48
CA LEU A 138 -8.07 -21.95 5.20
C LEU A 138 -7.61 -21.73 3.77
N GLU A 139 -6.32 -21.54 3.57
CA GLU A 139 -5.76 -21.13 2.28
C GLU A 139 -4.75 -22.16 1.79
N PHE A 140 -4.99 -22.71 0.60
CA PHE A 140 -3.96 -23.41 -0.18
C PHE A 140 -3.27 -22.39 -1.06
N PHE A 141 -2.03 -22.05 -0.68
CA PHE A 141 -1.19 -21.08 -1.34
C PHE A 141 -0.36 -21.75 -2.44
N ASP A 142 -0.47 -21.28 -3.68
CA ASP A 142 0.37 -21.74 -4.78
C ASP A 142 1.79 -21.15 -4.64
N GLU A 143 2.81 -21.96 -4.32
CA GLU A 143 4.17 -21.46 -4.10
C GLU A 143 4.93 -21.21 -5.42
N ASP A 144 4.56 -21.85 -6.53
CA ASP A 144 5.28 -21.74 -7.81
C ASP A 144 4.67 -20.71 -8.78
N LYS A 145 3.37 -20.44 -8.67
CA LYS A 145 2.61 -19.53 -9.54
C LYS A 145 2.71 -19.85 -11.03
N GLY A 146 3.15 -21.05 -11.41
CA GLY A 146 3.51 -21.41 -12.79
C GLY A 146 2.35 -21.20 -13.76
N ASN A 147 1.14 -21.52 -13.33
CA ASN A 147 -0.09 -21.32 -14.12
C ASN A 147 -0.47 -19.85 -14.33
N CYS A 148 -0.02 -18.97 -13.44
CA CYS A 148 -0.38 -17.54 -13.43
C CYS A 148 0.80 -16.61 -13.75
N GLN A 149 1.99 -17.14 -14.03
CA GLN A 149 3.20 -16.34 -14.25
C GLN A 149 3.02 -15.28 -15.35
N PHE A 150 2.27 -15.60 -16.40
CA PHE A 150 1.98 -14.65 -17.49
C PHE A 150 1.20 -13.40 -17.05
N LEU A 151 0.46 -13.46 -15.94
CA LEU A 151 -0.19 -12.29 -15.33
C LEU A 151 0.77 -11.50 -14.46
N LEU A 152 1.68 -12.18 -13.76
CA LEU A 152 2.68 -11.57 -12.88
C LEU A 152 3.75 -10.80 -13.69
N ASP A 153 4.16 -11.34 -14.83
CA ASP A 153 5.15 -10.73 -15.73
C ASP A 153 4.62 -9.48 -16.45
N ALA A 154 3.29 -9.27 -16.48
CA ALA A 154 2.63 -8.21 -17.22
C ALA A 154 1.61 -7.43 -16.35
N PRO A 155 2.06 -6.43 -15.57
CA PRO A 155 1.20 -5.67 -14.66
C PRO A 155 -0.01 -5.00 -15.34
N GLU A 156 0.16 -4.46 -16.55
CA GLU A 156 -0.97 -3.86 -17.31
C GLU A 156 -2.04 -4.90 -17.66
N LEU A 157 -1.62 -6.13 -17.97
CA LEU A 157 -2.54 -7.23 -18.26
C LEU A 157 -3.32 -7.62 -17.01
N LEU A 158 -2.63 -7.80 -15.90
CA LEU A 158 -3.25 -8.14 -14.60
C LEU A 158 -4.27 -7.07 -14.17
N ASN A 159 -3.94 -5.79 -14.32
CA ASN A 159 -4.88 -4.71 -14.01
C ASN A 159 -6.14 -4.79 -14.87
N SER A 160 -5.97 -4.93 -16.20
CA SER A 160 -7.12 -5.07 -17.11
C SER A 160 -7.96 -6.32 -16.82
N PHE A 161 -7.33 -7.43 -16.43
CA PHE A 161 -8.01 -8.65 -16.02
C PHE A 161 -8.80 -8.43 -14.73
N SER A 162 -8.20 -7.79 -13.73
CA SER A 162 -8.84 -7.49 -12.45
C SER A 162 -10.05 -6.56 -12.62
N GLU A 163 -9.97 -5.57 -13.52
CA GLU A 163 -11.10 -4.69 -13.84
C GLU A 163 -12.27 -5.47 -14.46
N ASN A 164 -11.99 -6.29 -15.48
CA ASN A 164 -12.99 -7.14 -16.12
C ASN A 164 -13.62 -8.16 -15.15
N LEU A 165 -12.83 -8.70 -14.21
CA LEU A 165 -13.32 -9.57 -13.15
C LEU A 165 -14.27 -8.81 -12.21
N THR A 166 -13.88 -7.60 -11.82
CA THR A 166 -14.64 -6.73 -10.88
C THR A 166 -16.05 -6.44 -11.38
N GLU A 167 -16.26 -6.31 -12.69
CA GLU A 167 -17.58 -6.09 -13.30
C GLU A 167 -18.57 -7.24 -13.05
N LYS A 168 -18.09 -8.47 -12.85
CA LYS A 168 -18.94 -9.67 -12.67
C LYS A 168 -18.92 -10.20 -11.23
N LEU A 169 -17.78 -10.06 -10.57
CA LEU A 169 -17.52 -10.49 -9.20
C LEU A 169 -16.87 -9.31 -8.49
N PRO A 170 -17.36 -8.82 -7.36
CA PRO A 170 -16.73 -7.70 -6.63
C PRO A 170 -15.41 -8.14 -5.94
N ILE A 171 -14.48 -8.70 -6.72
CA ILE A 171 -13.19 -9.26 -6.33
C ILE A 171 -12.10 -8.48 -7.07
N LYS A 172 -11.16 -7.89 -6.32
CA LYS A 172 -10.03 -7.10 -6.86
C LYS A 172 -8.72 -7.87 -6.72
N ILE A 173 -8.54 -8.89 -7.55
CA ILE A 173 -7.36 -9.76 -7.49
C ILE A 173 -6.06 -9.04 -7.89
N GLY A 174 -6.12 -7.96 -8.67
CA GLY A 174 -4.93 -7.20 -9.09
C GLY A 174 -4.13 -6.61 -7.93
N ASN A 175 -4.80 -6.22 -6.83
CA ASN A 175 -4.14 -5.71 -5.62
C ASN A 175 -3.50 -6.82 -4.77
N LEU A 176 -3.86 -8.07 -5.04
CA LEU A 176 -3.41 -9.27 -4.33
C LEU A 176 -2.85 -10.27 -5.34
N SER A 177 -1.93 -9.81 -6.19
CA SER A 177 -1.29 -10.62 -7.23
C SER A 177 -0.60 -11.88 -6.68
N ASP A 178 -0.15 -11.82 -5.43
CA ASP A 178 0.43 -12.92 -4.67
C ASP A 178 -0.60 -14.04 -4.34
N ARG A 179 -1.90 -13.76 -4.49
CA ARG A 179 -3.00 -14.72 -4.31
C ARG A 179 -3.47 -15.38 -5.61
N LEU A 180 -2.83 -15.09 -6.74
CA LEU A 180 -3.07 -15.85 -7.97
C LEU A 180 -2.63 -17.32 -7.77
N GLY A 181 -3.40 -18.25 -8.36
CA GLY A 181 -3.24 -19.70 -8.21
C GLY A 181 -3.85 -20.28 -6.92
N ASN A 182 -4.26 -19.44 -5.97
CA ASN A 182 -4.67 -19.91 -4.65
C ASN A 182 -6.10 -20.45 -4.63
N ILE A 183 -6.37 -21.28 -3.63
CA ILE A 183 -7.70 -21.78 -3.29
C ILE A 183 -7.98 -21.41 -1.83
N ILE A 184 -9.03 -20.62 -1.60
CA ILE A 184 -9.38 -20.11 -0.27
C ILE A 184 -10.72 -20.69 0.16
N LEU A 185 -10.76 -21.36 1.30
CA LEU A 185 -11.98 -21.79 1.98
C LEU A 185 -12.32 -20.74 3.05
N GLN A 186 -13.42 -20.02 2.85
CA GLN A 186 -13.90 -18.96 3.74
C GLN A 186 -15.04 -19.45 4.62
N PHE A 187 -14.91 -19.20 5.93
CA PHE A 187 -15.88 -19.48 6.98
C PHE A 187 -16.35 -18.17 7.61
N PRO A 188 -17.39 -17.51 7.05
CA PRO A 188 -17.94 -16.29 7.62
C PRO A 188 -18.49 -16.54 9.02
N ILE A 189 -18.14 -15.68 9.97
CA ILE A 189 -18.71 -15.75 11.32
C ILE A 189 -20.17 -15.30 11.24
N ASN A 190 -21.09 -16.19 11.60
CA ASN A 190 -22.53 -15.96 11.42
C ASN A 190 -23.42 -16.57 12.51
N SER A 191 -22.83 -17.16 13.54
CA SER A 191 -23.49 -17.89 14.64
C SER A 191 -24.35 -17.02 15.57
N PHE A 192 -24.07 -15.71 15.62
CA PHE A 192 -24.81 -14.72 16.41
C PHE A 192 -25.05 -13.43 15.60
N THR A 193 -25.87 -12.55 16.15
CA THR A 193 -25.93 -11.12 15.84
C THR A 193 -25.45 -10.33 17.04
N MET A 194 -24.72 -9.25 16.78
CA MET A 194 -24.26 -8.37 17.84
C MET A 194 -24.34 -6.91 17.42
N THR A 195 -24.71 -6.07 18.37
CA THR A 195 -24.62 -4.62 18.32
C THR A 195 -23.89 -4.11 19.56
N TRP A 196 -23.32 -2.92 19.47
CA TRP A 196 -22.81 -2.22 20.64
C TRP A 196 -23.18 -0.75 20.56
N THR A 197 -23.39 -0.14 21.72
CA THR A 197 -23.74 1.28 21.85
C THR A 197 -22.95 1.91 22.98
N THR A 198 -22.75 3.22 22.91
CA THR A 198 -22.08 3.97 23.98
C THR A 198 -23.07 4.27 25.11
N ILE A 199 -22.69 3.96 26.33
CA ILE A 199 -23.35 4.41 27.56
C ILE A 199 -22.90 5.85 27.82
N LYS A 200 -23.88 6.73 28.03
CA LYS A 200 -23.64 8.16 28.29
C LYS A 200 -24.26 8.54 29.63
N ASN A 201 -23.46 9.19 30.46
CA ASN A 201 -23.96 9.87 31.65
C ASN A 201 -24.74 11.11 31.21
N LYS A 202 -26.06 11.12 31.42
CA LYS A 202 -26.94 12.21 30.98
C LYS A 202 -26.69 13.53 31.72
N GLU A 203 -26.27 13.47 32.98
CA GLU A 203 -26.03 14.63 33.83
C GLU A 203 -24.69 15.30 33.47
N LEU A 204 -23.63 14.51 33.38
CA LEU A 204 -22.28 15.00 33.06
C LEU A 204 -22.05 15.18 31.56
N ARG A 205 -22.96 14.68 30.72
CA ARG A 205 -22.82 14.59 29.24
C ARG A 205 -21.49 13.96 28.83
N ARG A 206 -21.08 12.92 29.56
CA ARG A 206 -19.81 12.22 29.36
C ARG A 206 -20.06 10.78 28.95
N TYR A 207 -19.09 10.23 28.23
CA TYR A 207 -19.01 8.82 27.97
C TYR A 207 -18.71 8.06 29.28
N GLU A 208 -19.40 6.94 29.48
CA GLU A 208 -19.34 6.16 30.72
C GLU A 208 -19.11 4.66 30.46
N GLY A 209 -19.20 4.20 29.21
CA GLY A 209 -18.98 2.80 28.89
C GLY A 209 -19.60 2.33 27.58
N ILE A 210 -19.58 1.02 27.37
CA ILE A 210 -20.17 0.35 26.21
C ILE A 210 -21.21 -0.65 26.69
N LYS A 211 -22.34 -0.70 26.01
CA LYS A 211 -23.30 -1.79 26.12
C LYS A 211 -23.15 -2.67 24.88
N VAL A 212 -22.83 -3.94 25.09
CA VAL A 212 -22.71 -4.96 24.04
C VAL A 212 -23.93 -5.87 24.15
N GLU A 213 -24.64 -6.06 23.05
CA GLU A 213 -25.80 -6.95 22.95
C GLU A 213 -25.46 -8.08 21.97
N ILE A 214 -25.57 -9.33 22.42
CA ILE A 214 -25.26 -10.55 21.65
C ILE A 214 -26.51 -11.42 21.62
N GLU A 215 -27.00 -11.69 20.42
CA GLU A 215 -28.15 -12.55 20.15
C GLU A 215 -27.71 -13.81 19.40
N PRO A 216 -27.71 -14.98 20.05
CA PRO A 216 -27.42 -16.24 19.38
C PRO A 216 -28.43 -16.55 18.27
N LYS A 217 -27.97 -17.02 17.10
CA LYS A 217 -28.89 -17.47 16.03
C LYS A 217 -29.35 -18.92 16.17
N ASN A 218 -28.77 -19.66 17.12
CA ASN A 218 -29.09 -21.07 17.34
C ASN A 218 -28.92 -21.47 18.81
N SER A 219 -29.56 -22.57 19.20
CA SER A 219 -29.53 -23.10 20.57
C SER A 219 -28.21 -23.73 21.00
N ASN A 220 -27.34 -24.09 20.04
CA ASN A 220 -26.05 -24.73 20.32
C ASN A 220 -24.93 -23.70 20.56
N PHE A 221 -25.22 -22.42 20.34
CA PHE A 221 -24.30 -21.33 20.64
C PHE A 221 -24.30 -21.08 22.15
N ASN A 222 -23.11 -21.14 22.75
CA ASN A 222 -22.96 -21.02 24.19
C ASN A 222 -22.31 -19.68 24.55
N LEU A 223 -23.11 -18.77 25.10
CA LEU A 223 -22.69 -17.44 25.54
C LEU A 223 -21.64 -17.49 26.65
N ASP A 224 -21.73 -18.44 27.57
CA ASP A 224 -20.77 -18.58 28.69
C ASP A 224 -19.36 -18.90 28.20
N ASN A 225 -19.22 -19.38 26.97
CA ASN A 225 -17.90 -19.60 26.37
C ASN A 225 -17.25 -18.30 25.88
N LEU A 226 -18.00 -17.20 25.74
CA LEU A 226 -17.47 -15.96 25.18
C LEU A 226 -16.73 -15.14 26.25
N LEU A 227 -15.66 -14.50 25.79
CA LEU A 227 -14.85 -13.58 26.57
C LEU A 227 -14.68 -12.30 25.77
N ILE A 228 -15.08 -11.18 26.37
CA ILE A 228 -14.88 -9.85 25.80
C ILE A 228 -13.58 -9.28 26.37
N ARG A 229 -12.63 -8.98 25.50
CA ARG A 229 -11.46 -8.17 25.84
C ARG A 229 -11.66 -6.77 25.27
N ILE A 230 -11.51 -5.79 26.15
CA ILE A 230 -11.45 -4.39 25.74
C ILE A 230 -10.12 -3.82 26.19
N TYR A 231 -9.45 -3.12 25.28
CA TYR A 231 -8.23 -2.40 25.61
C TYR A 231 -8.10 -1.10 24.84
N GLU A 232 -7.37 -0.17 25.43
CA GLU A 232 -6.94 1.08 24.81
C GLU A 232 -5.43 1.03 24.66
N GLU A 233 -4.97 1.41 23.48
CA GLU A 233 -3.55 1.48 23.16
C GLU A 233 -3.24 2.88 22.63
N ASN A 234 -2.29 3.54 23.26
CA ASN A 234 -1.72 4.78 22.78
C ASN A 234 -0.21 4.71 22.93
N ASP A 235 0.52 5.07 21.87
CA ASP A 235 1.98 5.11 21.91
C ASP A 235 2.62 3.75 22.24
N ASN A 236 2.04 2.68 21.69
CA ASN A 236 2.42 1.28 21.97
C ASN A 236 2.32 0.89 23.45
N VAL A 237 1.63 1.68 24.27
CA VAL A 237 1.34 1.37 25.67
C VAL A 237 -0.15 1.03 25.79
N ILE A 238 -0.44 -0.14 26.36
CA ILE A 238 -1.79 -0.50 26.77
C ILE A 238 -2.12 0.32 28.03
N THR A 239 -2.85 1.42 27.85
CA THR A 239 -3.22 2.32 28.95
C THR A 239 -4.36 1.76 29.79
N ARG A 240 -5.18 0.89 29.20
CA ARG A 240 -6.32 0.25 29.85
C ARG A 240 -6.59 -1.12 29.25
N GLN A 241 -6.93 -2.08 30.09
CA GLN A 241 -7.43 -3.38 29.67
C GLN A 241 -8.52 -3.89 30.64
N ARG A 242 -9.55 -4.52 30.07
CA ARG A 242 -10.60 -5.27 30.78
C ARG A 242 -10.86 -6.58 30.05
N LEU A 243 -11.17 -7.60 30.83
CA LEU A 243 -11.52 -8.94 30.36
C LEU A 243 -12.80 -9.36 31.07
N ILE A 244 -13.85 -9.63 30.31
CA ILE A 244 -15.22 -9.73 30.83
C ILE A 244 -15.87 -10.99 30.27
N GLU A 245 -16.28 -11.89 31.16
CA GLU A 245 -17.04 -13.07 30.78
C GLU A 245 -18.46 -12.66 30.38
N VAL A 246 -18.95 -13.21 29.27
CA VAL A 246 -20.33 -13.02 28.84
C VAL A 246 -21.19 -14.04 29.57
N LYS A 247 -22.13 -13.57 30.40
CA LYS A 247 -23.09 -14.42 31.13
C LYS A 247 -24.53 -14.23 30.66
N ASP A 248 -24.80 -13.04 30.11
CA ASP A 248 -26.10 -12.62 29.63
C ASP A 248 -25.96 -12.10 28.20
N ASN A 249 -27.10 -12.02 27.48
CA ASN A 249 -27.14 -11.43 26.14
C ASN A 249 -26.71 -9.95 26.14
N ILE A 250 -26.77 -9.27 27.28
CA ILE A 250 -26.41 -7.87 27.43
C ILE A 250 -25.27 -7.75 28.42
N VAL A 251 -24.18 -7.13 28.00
CA VAL A 251 -23.01 -6.88 28.83
C VAL A 251 -22.72 -5.37 28.82
N GLU A 252 -22.79 -4.77 30.01
CA GLU A 252 -22.42 -3.37 30.20
C GLU A 252 -21.00 -3.27 30.75
N ILE A 253 -20.20 -2.41 30.12
CA ILE A 253 -18.77 -2.30 30.37
C ILE A 253 -18.45 -0.84 30.64
N LEU A 254 -18.28 -0.51 31.92
CA LEU A 254 -18.00 0.86 32.35
C LEU A 254 -16.56 1.26 32.00
N LEU A 255 -16.42 2.40 31.32
CA LEU A 255 -15.18 2.96 30.84
C LEU A 255 -15.25 4.49 30.90
N ASP A 256 -14.34 5.10 31.67
CA ASP A 256 -14.22 6.55 31.72
C ASP A 256 -13.37 7.05 30.56
N ASP A 257 -13.92 7.90 29.70
CA ASP A 257 -13.25 8.45 28.52
C ASP A 257 -12.73 7.38 27.51
N CYS A 258 -12.65 7.72 26.22
CA CYS A 258 -12.25 6.80 25.17
C CYS A 258 -11.47 7.55 24.08
N PHE A 259 -10.27 7.06 23.77
CA PHE A 259 -9.36 7.67 22.80
C PHE A 259 -9.06 6.78 21.59
N GLY A 260 -9.50 5.52 21.61
CA GLY A 260 -9.13 4.47 20.67
C GLY A 260 -9.28 3.12 21.34
N THR A 261 -10.52 2.67 21.47
CA THR A 261 -10.85 1.41 22.13
C THR A 261 -10.94 0.30 21.11
N THR A 262 -10.23 -0.80 21.39
CA THR A 262 -10.39 -2.05 20.66
C THR A 262 -11.26 -2.98 21.49
N ILE A 263 -12.30 -3.51 20.87
CA ILE A 263 -13.13 -4.59 21.41
C ILE A 263 -12.84 -5.87 20.63
N GLU A 264 -12.56 -6.93 21.37
CA GLU A 264 -12.35 -8.29 20.87
C GLU A 264 -13.31 -9.23 21.61
N ILE A 265 -14.03 -10.07 20.87
CA ILE A 265 -14.83 -11.15 21.43
C ILE A 265 -14.23 -12.44 20.92
N PHE A 266 -13.91 -13.36 21.83
CA PHE A 266 -13.39 -14.67 21.46
C PHE A 266 -14.04 -15.77 22.27
N ASP A 267 -14.07 -16.96 21.68
CA ASP A 267 -14.52 -18.18 22.32
C ASP A 267 -13.38 -18.80 23.14
N LYS A 268 -13.55 -18.90 24.46
CA LYS A 268 -12.50 -19.39 25.37
C LYS A 268 -12.16 -20.86 25.19
N LYS A 269 -13.02 -21.65 24.54
CA LYS A 269 -12.78 -23.08 24.27
C LYS A 269 -11.98 -23.30 22.99
N SER A 270 -12.41 -22.70 21.88
CA SER A 270 -11.70 -22.84 20.60
C SER A 270 -10.54 -21.85 20.43
N SER A 271 -10.45 -20.84 21.29
CA SER A 271 -9.53 -19.68 21.15
C SER A 271 -9.77 -18.84 19.89
N PHE A 272 -10.91 -19.01 19.23
CA PHE A 272 -11.26 -18.23 18.05
C PHE A 272 -11.79 -16.85 18.41
N ILE A 273 -11.21 -15.82 17.77
CA ILE A 273 -11.79 -14.48 17.67
C ILE A 273 -13.06 -14.56 16.83
N LEU A 274 -14.17 -14.08 17.39
CA LEU A 274 -15.48 -14.02 16.78
C LEU A 274 -15.89 -12.60 16.37
N TYR A 275 -15.26 -11.59 16.99
CA TYR A 275 -15.43 -10.20 16.62
C TYR A 275 -14.20 -9.41 17.02
N LYS A 276 -13.79 -8.48 16.17
CA LYS A 276 -12.77 -7.48 16.49
C LYS A 276 -13.15 -6.16 15.81
N ASN A 277 -13.07 -5.06 16.55
CA ASN A 277 -13.28 -3.74 16.01
C ASN A 277 -12.51 -2.71 16.84
N LYS A 278 -11.91 -1.73 16.15
CA LYS A 278 -11.35 -0.54 16.79
C LYS A 278 -12.25 0.64 16.51
N PHE A 279 -12.57 1.42 17.54
CA PHE A 279 -13.36 2.62 17.41
C PHE A 279 -12.86 3.73 18.34
N THR A 280 -13.25 4.96 18.00
CA THR A 280 -13.02 6.15 18.80
C THR A 280 -14.34 6.86 19.02
N ILE A 281 -14.49 7.51 20.16
CA ILE A 281 -15.69 8.28 20.45
C ILE A 281 -15.47 9.72 20.01
N MET A 282 -16.37 10.21 19.17
CA MET A 282 -16.36 11.59 18.72
C MET A 282 -16.62 12.52 19.92
N LYS A 283 -15.60 13.28 20.30
CA LYS A 283 -15.70 14.29 21.38
C LYS A 283 -16.16 15.65 20.86
N GLU A 284 -15.72 15.99 19.66
CA GLU A 284 -16.00 17.27 19.01
C GLU A 284 -16.32 17.07 17.53
N MET A 285 -17.18 17.92 17.01
CA MET A 285 -17.52 17.97 15.59
C MET A 285 -17.39 19.41 15.11
N ASN A 286 -16.52 19.61 14.14
CA ASN A 286 -16.39 20.89 13.45
C ASN A 286 -17.20 20.83 12.16
N SER A 287 -18.28 21.62 12.10
CA SER A 287 -19.10 21.76 10.91
C SER A 287 -18.74 23.05 10.21
N ILE A 288 -18.36 22.95 8.94
CA ILE A 288 -18.18 24.11 8.06
C ILE A 288 -19.42 24.20 7.20
N ILE A 289 -20.19 25.26 7.36
CA ILE A 289 -21.35 25.53 6.51
C ILE A 289 -20.99 26.72 5.62
N ALA A 290 -21.07 26.51 4.30
CA ALA A 290 -20.99 27.59 3.33
C ALA A 290 -22.31 28.37 3.37
N ILE A 291 -22.37 29.46 4.11
CA ILE A 291 -23.57 30.28 4.33
C ILE A 291 -23.40 31.59 3.58
N GLN A 292 -23.49 31.58 2.25
CA GLN A 292 -24.00 32.70 1.44
C GLN A 292 -23.97 32.39 -0.06
N GLU A 293 -24.82 33.10 -0.82
CA GLU A 293 -24.81 33.09 -2.28
C GLU A 293 -23.37 33.20 -2.81
N PRO A 294 -22.97 32.34 -3.76
CA PRO A 294 -21.62 32.32 -4.29
C PRO A 294 -21.25 33.70 -4.86
N GLN A 295 -20.42 34.44 -4.15
CA GLN A 295 -19.86 35.68 -4.69
C GLN A 295 -18.80 35.32 -5.72
N LYS A 296 -18.84 36.01 -6.86
CA LYS A 296 -17.83 35.87 -7.90
C LYS A 296 -16.64 36.77 -7.56
N ARG A 297 -15.50 36.17 -7.21
CA ARG A 297 -14.23 36.89 -7.16
C ARG A 297 -13.70 36.98 -8.58
N VAL A 298 -13.78 38.19 -9.12
CA VAL A 298 -13.27 38.52 -10.45
C VAL A 298 -11.92 39.20 -10.30
N PHE A 299 -10.89 38.70 -10.98
CA PHE A 299 -9.55 39.28 -10.99
C PHE A 299 -8.91 39.10 -12.37
N ASN A 300 -7.92 39.92 -12.70
CA ASN A 300 -7.27 39.86 -14.00
C ASN A 300 -5.95 39.08 -13.91
N VAL A 301 -5.77 38.09 -14.79
CA VAL A 301 -4.52 37.37 -14.99
C VAL A 301 -4.11 37.54 -16.45
N ASN A 302 -2.97 38.21 -16.69
CA ASN A 302 -2.41 38.43 -18.03
C ASN A 302 -3.39 39.08 -19.03
N GLY A 303 -4.17 40.06 -18.58
CA GLY A 303 -5.16 40.76 -19.41
C GLY A 303 -6.49 40.02 -19.55
N LYS A 304 -6.58 38.75 -19.11
CA LYS A 304 -7.80 37.96 -19.12
C LYS A 304 -8.46 38.01 -17.76
N THR A 305 -9.75 38.31 -17.76
CA THR A 305 -10.56 38.27 -16.55
C THR A 305 -10.83 36.82 -16.16
N GLU A 306 -10.34 36.43 -14.99
CA GLU A 306 -10.62 35.16 -14.34
C GLU A 306 -11.69 35.37 -13.26
N GLU A 307 -12.64 34.45 -13.19
CA GLU A 307 -13.75 34.52 -12.25
C GLU A 307 -13.84 33.20 -11.49
N ILE A 308 -13.72 33.28 -10.17
CA ILE A 308 -13.90 32.12 -9.29
C ILE A 308 -15.06 32.36 -8.35
N VAL A 309 -15.86 31.33 -8.14
CA VAL A 309 -16.90 31.33 -7.12
C VAL A 309 -16.24 31.16 -5.75
N VAL A 310 -16.51 32.09 -4.82
CA VAL A 310 -16.07 31.99 -3.44
C VAL A 310 -17.28 31.88 -2.52
N SER A 311 -17.21 30.97 -1.53
CA SER A 311 -18.18 30.86 -0.46
C SER A 311 -17.59 31.38 0.84
N HIS A 312 -18.40 32.08 1.64
CA HIS A 312 -18.06 32.36 3.02
C HIS A 312 -18.40 31.14 3.87
N ASN A 313 -17.39 30.61 4.56
CA ASN A 313 -17.51 29.41 5.36
C ASN A 313 -17.60 29.81 6.84
N GLN A 314 -18.75 29.55 7.46
CA GLN A 314 -18.86 29.67 8.91
C GLN A 314 -18.50 28.31 9.53
N SER A 315 -17.48 28.29 10.38
CA SER A 315 -17.12 27.12 11.18
C SER A 315 -17.85 27.15 12.51
N ASN A 316 -18.71 26.16 12.75
CA ASN A 316 -19.30 25.92 14.05
C ASN A 316 -18.63 24.70 14.68
N THR A 317 -18.00 24.89 15.84
CA THR A 317 -17.46 23.80 16.65
C THR A 317 -18.50 23.39 17.69
N TYR A 318 -18.90 22.12 17.66
CA TYR A 318 -19.77 21.52 18.66
C TYR A 318 -18.95 20.56 19.51
N GLY A 319 -18.93 20.76 20.82
CA GLY A 319 -18.10 19.98 21.75
C GLY A 319 -17.44 20.88 22.79
N LYS A 320 -16.76 20.29 23.78
CA LYS A 320 -16.20 21.01 24.93
C LYS A 320 -14.67 21.10 24.81
N ALA A 321 -14.17 21.99 23.95
CA ALA A 321 -12.74 22.29 23.89
C ALA A 321 -12.38 23.15 25.11
N ASN A 322 -11.63 22.59 26.06
CA ASN A 322 -10.98 23.40 27.08
C ASN A 322 -9.82 24.14 26.41
N LYS A 323 -10.08 25.31 25.82
CA LYS A 323 -9.06 26.08 25.07
C LYS A 323 -7.83 26.45 25.91
N ASP A 324 -7.99 26.50 27.23
CA ASP A 324 -6.94 26.94 28.14
C ASP A 324 -5.97 25.81 28.56
N ASN A 325 -6.36 24.53 28.41
CA ASN A 325 -5.55 23.39 28.86
C ASN A 325 -5.35 22.36 27.75
N LYS A 326 -4.09 22.11 27.41
CA LYS A 326 -3.70 21.07 26.46
C LYS A 326 -3.93 19.68 27.08
N GLU A 327 -4.84 18.90 26.49
CA GLU A 327 -5.15 17.54 26.91
C GLU A 327 -3.92 16.61 26.81
N PHE A 328 -3.89 15.55 27.63
CA PHE A 328 -2.84 14.54 27.68
C PHE A 328 -2.42 14.02 26.27
N ASN A 329 -3.37 13.80 25.37
CA ASN A 329 -3.07 13.28 24.04
C ASN A 329 -2.41 14.29 23.10
N LEU A 330 -2.72 15.57 23.24
CA LEU A 330 -2.06 16.61 22.44
C LEU A 330 -0.57 16.67 22.81
N TRP A 331 -0.20 16.39 24.07
CA TRP A 331 1.20 16.27 24.46
C TRP A 331 1.88 15.06 23.83
N ILE A 332 1.21 13.91 23.81
CA ILE A 332 1.71 12.71 23.13
C ILE A 332 1.86 12.94 21.62
N SER A 333 0.89 13.61 20.99
CA SER A 333 0.91 13.91 19.55
C SER A 333 2.09 14.80 19.18
N ASP A 334 2.34 15.86 19.95
CA ASP A 334 3.47 16.75 19.70
C ASP A 334 4.81 16.02 19.86
N ARG A 335 4.94 15.20 20.91
CA ARG A 335 6.14 14.36 21.08
C ARG A 335 6.32 13.38 19.93
N LYS A 336 5.26 12.69 19.48
CA LYS A 336 5.31 11.77 18.32
C LYS A 336 5.76 12.48 17.05
N TYR A 337 5.27 13.70 16.82
CA TYR A 337 5.70 14.51 15.69
C TYR A 337 7.19 14.87 15.77
N GLU A 338 7.67 15.28 16.95
CA GLU A 338 9.08 15.57 17.17
C GLU A 338 9.96 14.32 17.00
N ASP A 339 9.53 13.16 17.48
CA ASP A 339 10.25 11.90 17.36
C ASP A 339 10.27 11.40 15.90
N GLU A 340 9.15 11.51 15.17
CA GLU A 340 9.08 11.19 13.74
C GLU A 340 10.01 12.09 12.93
N LEU A 341 10.04 13.39 13.22
CA LEU A 341 10.95 14.33 12.56
C LEU A 341 12.41 13.96 12.79
N LYS A 342 12.80 13.63 14.03
CA LYS A 342 14.16 13.17 14.35
C LYS A 342 14.52 11.89 13.61
N GLU A 343 13.62 10.91 13.59
CA GLU A 343 13.86 9.64 12.89
C GLU A 343 14.05 9.86 11.38
N LEU A 344 13.26 10.75 10.78
CA LEU A 344 13.39 11.11 9.36
C LEU A 344 14.71 11.83 9.06
N GLU A 345 15.19 12.68 9.98
CA GLU A 345 16.49 13.35 9.87
C GLU A 345 17.65 12.35 10.01
N GLU A 346 17.60 11.44 10.98
CA GLU A 346 18.61 10.39 11.20
C GLU A 346 18.72 9.47 9.97
N LYS A 347 17.58 9.06 9.41
CA LYS A 347 17.53 8.25 8.18
C LYS A 347 17.90 9.04 6.93
N LYS A 348 18.02 10.37 7.03
CA LYS A 348 18.20 11.31 5.92
C LYS A 348 17.07 11.25 4.89
N SER A 349 15.89 10.77 5.28
CA SER A 349 14.71 10.71 4.41
C SER A 349 14.01 12.07 4.31
N PHE A 350 14.20 12.96 5.29
CA PHE A 350 13.80 14.36 5.23
C PHE A 350 14.80 15.20 6.02
N ILE A 351 15.44 16.19 5.38
CA ILE A 351 16.36 17.12 6.03
C ILE A 351 15.99 18.54 5.61
N GLN A 352 15.82 19.42 6.59
CA GLN A 352 15.66 20.84 6.35
C GLN A 352 16.95 21.59 6.66
N TYR A 353 17.40 22.40 5.70
CA TYR A 353 18.52 23.31 5.90
C TYR A 353 18.01 24.74 6.02
N TYR A 354 18.58 25.53 6.92
CA TYR A 354 18.18 26.91 7.19
C TYR A 354 19.13 27.95 6.58
N GLY A 355 20.09 27.51 5.75
CA GLY A 355 21.12 28.34 5.15
C GLY A 355 22.43 28.36 5.94
N LYS A 356 23.53 28.77 5.29
CA LYS A 356 24.92 28.72 5.84
C LYS A 356 25.34 27.33 6.35
N GLN A 357 24.77 26.27 5.80
CA GLN A 357 24.98 24.85 6.16
C GLN A 357 25.59 24.03 5.01
N GLU A 358 26.37 24.67 4.13
CA GLU A 358 26.96 24.04 2.92
C GLU A 358 27.73 22.77 3.23
N SER A 359 28.58 22.81 4.26
CA SER A 359 29.38 21.64 4.68
C SER A 359 28.50 20.49 5.15
N LYS A 360 27.44 20.79 5.93
CA LYS A 360 26.48 19.78 6.40
C LYS A 360 25.75 19.14 5.22
N ALA A 361 25.20 19.95 4.31
CA ALA A 361 24.45 19.46 3.16
C ALA A 361 25.31 18.57 2.23
N LEU A 362 26.56 18.95 1.98
CA LEU A 362 27.48 18.12 1.20
C LEU A 362 27.86 16.83 1.92
N LEU A 363 28.07 16.87 3.24
CA LEU A 363 28.32 15.66 4.04
C LEU A 363 27.12 14.70 3.98
N ASP A 364 25.90 15.21 4.12
CA ASP A 364 24.69 14.38 4.03
C ASP A 364 24.56 13.69 2.66
N VAL A 365 24.83 14.42 1.56
CA VAL A 365 24.87 13.83 0.21
C VAL A 365 25.93 12.75 0.09
N ARG A 366 27.14 12.97 0.62
CA ARG A 366 28.23 12.00 0.59
C ARG A 366 27.92 10.76 1.43
N GLU A 367 27.26 10.92 2.56
CA GLU A 367 26.80 9.79 3.37
C GLU A 367 25.77 8.94 2.64
N LEU A 368 24.83 9.57 1.91
CA LEU A 368 23.89 8.84 1.04
C LEU A 368 24.64 8.09 -0.06
N ILE A 369 25.63 8.71 -0.70
CA ILE A 369 26.48 8.09 -1.72
C ILE A 369 27.21 6.87 -1.16
N LYS A 370 27.81 7.00 0.02
CA LYS A 370 28.50 5.90 0.69
C LYS A 370 27.53 4.76 1.06
N LYS A 371 26.31 5.09 1.47
CA LYS A 371 25.31 4.11 1.94
C LYS A 371 24.62 3.35 0.81
N TYR A 372 24.34 3.99 -0.31
CA TYR A 372 23.48 3.43 -1.38
C TYR A 372 24.16 3.34 -2.75
N GLY A 373 25.42 3.76 -2.88
CA GLY A 373 26.15 3.81 -4.15
C GLY A 373 26.75 2.48 -4.64
N GLU A 374 26.33 1.33 -4.12
CA GLU A 374 26.91 0.01 -4.50
C GLU A 374 26.69 -0.36 -5.96
N ASN A 375 25.56 0.03 -6.55
CA ASN A 375 25.23 -0.25 -7.95
C ASN A 375 25.40 0.97 -8.87
N GLY A 376 25.93 2.07 -8.34
CA GLY A 376 26.10 3.33 -9.07
C GLY A 376 25.39 4.51 -8.42
N VAL A 377 25.66 5.70 -8.94
CA VAL A 377 25.08 6.96 -8.47
C VAL A 377 24.83 7.87 -9.65
N TYR A 378 23.58 8.31 -9.82
CA TYR A 378 23.21 9.25 -10.87
C TYR A 378 22.83 10.61 -10.28
N LEU A 379 23.37 11.66 -10.89
CA LEU A 379 23.12 13.04 -10.51
C LEU A 379 22.43 13.76 -11.66
N TRP A 380 21.25 14.30 -11.38
CA TRP A 380 20.44 14.99 -12.37
C TRP A 380 20.20 16.41 -11.89
N ASP A 381 20.89 17.40 -12.46
CA ASP A 381 20.74 18.80 -12.07
C ASP A 381 21.13 19.74 -13.23
N PRO A 382 20.26 20.72 -13.59
CA PRO A 382 20.47 21.57 -14.75
C PRO A 382 21.73 22.44 -14.68
N TYR A 383 22.26 22.72 -13.49
CA TYR A 383 23.34 23.69 -13.25
C TYR A 383 24.63 23.05 -12.74
N LEU A 384 24.81 21.73 -12.90
CA LEU A 384 26.02 21.04 -12.46
C LEU A 384 27.29 21.59 -13.11
N SER A 385 28.26 21.92 -12.27
CA SER A 385 29.64 22.18 -12.65
C SER A 385 30.53 20.95 -12.41
N ALA A 386 31.76 20.98 -12.92
CA ALA A 386 32.73 19.93 -12.63
C ALA A 386 33.10 19.86 -11.13
N ASP A 387 33.16 21.01 -10.46
CA ASP A 387 33.43 21.09 -9.02
C ASP A 387 32.29 20.48 -8.19
N ASP A 388 31.03 20.66 -8.61
CA ASP A 388 29.88 20.02 -7.98
C ASP A 388 29.95 18.49 -8.06
N ILE A 389 30.34 17.97 -9.23
CA ILE A 389 30.53 16.52 -9.47
C ILE A 389 31.68 15.99 -8.62
N LYS A 390 32.80 16.73 -8.51
CA LYS A 390 33.92 16.37 -7.62
C LYS A 390 33.53 16.42 -6.14
N LYS A 391 32.70 17.37 -5.73
CA LYS A 391 32.23 17.48 -4.34
C LYS A 391 31.21 16.40 -3.96
N THR A 392 30.66 15.68 -4.93
CA THR A 392 29.62 14.66 -4.75
C THR A 392 30.05 13.29 -5.27
N LEU A 393 29.95 13.01 -6.58
CA LEU A 393 30.15 11.68 -7.17
C LEU A 393 31.55 11.09 -6.95
N TYR A 394 32.59 11.91 -6.82
CA TYR A 394 33.96 11.43 -6.52
C TYR A 394 34.08 10.80 -5.12
N PHE A 395 33.12 11.06 -4.23
CA PHE A 395 33.08 10.45 -2.90
C PHE A 395 32.39 9.06 -2.91
N SER A 396 32.11 8.49 -4.09
CA SER A 396 31.71 7.09 -4.21
C SER A 396 32.85 6.18 -3.76
N ALA A 397 32.58 5.31 -2.78
CA ALA A 397 33.56 4.37 -2.25
C ALA A 397 33.74 3.12 -3.14
N ASN A 398 32.79 2.86 -4.05
CA ASN A 398 32.80 1.68 -4.89
C ASN A 398 33.47 1.99 -6.23
N ALA A 399 34.54 1.27 -6.55
CA ALA A 399 35.28 1.43 -7.80
C ALA A 399 34.46 0.91 -9.01
N HIS A 400 34.60 1.59 -10.15
CA HIS A 400 34.03 1.21 -11.45
C HIS A 400 32.50 1.07 -11.53
N VAL A 401 31.76 1.39 -10.46
CA VAL A 401 30.30 1.47 -10.48
C VAL A 401 29.85 2.62 -11.40
N PRO A 402 28.71 2.49 -12.10
CA PRO A 402 28.24 3.54 -13.00
C PRO A 402 27.96 4.86 -12.26
N LEU A 403 28.71 5.90 -12.57
CA LEU A 403 28.47 7.27 -12.13
C LEU A 403 27.99 8.09 -13.32
N LYS A 404 26.78 8.64 -13.25
CA LYS A 404 26.19 9.38 -14.37
C LYS A 404 25.78 10.77 -13.93
N ALA A 405 26.14 11.79 -14.68
CA ALA A 405 25.70 13.16 -14.42
C ALA A 405 25.03 13.76 -15.66
N ILE A 406 23.81 14.28 -15.50
CA ILE A 406 23.11 15.04 -16.53
C ILE A 406 23.05 16.50 -16.13
N ARG A 407 23.52 17.38 -17.01
CA ARG A 407 23.34 18.83 -16.89
C ARG A 407 22.53 19.45 -18.02
N GLY A 408 21.96 20.62 -17.73
CA GLY A 408 21.26 21.45 -18.68
C GLY A 408 22.19 22.45 -19.37
N PHE A 409 21.78 22.89 -20.55
CA PHE A 409 22.22 24.14 -21.17
C PHE A 409 20.97 24.94 -21.52
N LYS A 410 20.97 26.25 -21.26
CA LYS A 410 19.82 27.08 -21.60
C LYS A 410 19.72 27.20 -23.13
N LYS A 411 18.50 27.32 -23.65
CA LYS A 411 18.26 27.55 -25.10
C LYS A 411 18.96 28.82 -25.60
N ASN A 412 19.10 29.83 -24.74
CA ASN A 412 19.71 31.12 -25.08
C ASN A 412 21.24 31.16 -24.90
N ASP A 413 21.87 30.06 -24.44
CA ASP A 413 23.32 30.01 -24.37
C ASP A 413 23.89 29.92 -25.80
N ASN A 414 24.69 30.91 -26.20
CA ASN A 414 25.39 30.86 -27.48
C ASN A 414 26.23 29.58 -27.60
N GLN A 415 26.36 29.03 -28.81
CA GLN A 415 27.14 27.81 -29.05
C GLN A 415 28.57 27.91 -28.51
N GLU A 416 29.18 29.09 -28.59
CA GLU A 416 30.50 29.38 -28.03
C GLU A 416 30.54 29.26 -26.49
N HIS A 417 29.51 29.76 -25.80
CA HIS A 417 29.39 29.62 -24.35
C HIS A 417 29.21 28.16 -23.93
N LYS A 418 28.42 27.37 -24.67
CA LYS A 418 28.26 25.93 -24.41
C LYS A 418 29.58 25.18 -24.59
N LYS A 419 30.35 25.50 -25.64
CA LYS A 419 31.69 24.96 -25.87
C LYS A 419 32.64 25.32 -24.74
N GLN A 420 32.66 26.58 -24.32
CA GLN A 420 33.53 27.05 -23.25
C GLN A 420 33.26 26.34 -21.91
N ILE A 421 31.99 26.13 -21.53
CA ILE A 421 31.69 25.37 -20.31
C ILE A 421 32.12 23.90 -20.47
N LYS A 422 31.88 23.29 -21.63
CA LYS A 422 32.28 21.89 -21.92
C LYS A 422 33.79 21.73 -21.80
N GLU A 423 34.56 22.65 -22.38
CA GLU A 423 36.02 22.69 -22.31
C GLU A 423 36.51 22.93 -20.88
N ASN A 424 35.91 23.88 -20.15
CA ASN A 424 36.26 24.12 -18.76
C ASN A 424 36.04 22.87 -17.88
N MET A 425 34.89 22.21 -18.02
CA MET A 425 34.62 20.96 -17.30
C MET A 425 35.63 19.86 -17.67
N LYS A 426 35.92 19.70 -18.97
CA LYS A 426 36.94 18.74 -19.43
C LYS A 426 38.31 19.04 -18.84
N ASN A 427 38.73 20.31 -18.81
CA ASN A 427 40.02 20.71 -18.25
C ASN A 427 40.11 20.41 -16.76
N ILE A 428 39.03 20.68 -16.00
CA ILE A 428 38.95 20.37 -14.57
C ILE A 428 38.99 18.86 -14.31
N PHE A 429 38.34 18.03 -15.13
CA PHE A 429 38.42 16.57 -14.94
C PHE A 429 39.77 16.00 -15.38
N ASN A 430 40.33 16.51 -16.49
CA ASN A 430 41.62 16.06 -17.02
C ASN A 430 42.82 16.53 -16.19
N SER A 431 42.64 17.49 -15.27
CA SER A 431 43.70 17.88 -14.33
C SER A 431 43.99 16.83 -13.28
N ASP A 432 43.07 15.87 -13.08
CA ASP A 432 43.24 14.81 -12.09
C ASP A 432 44.05 13.64 -12.66
N GLU A 433 44.81 12.97 -11.79
CA GLU A 433 45.56 11.76 -12.14
C GLU A 433 44.63 10.58 -12.41
N GLN A 434 44.25 10.40 -13.67
CA GLN A 434 43.25 9.42 -14.10
C GLN A 434 43.52 7.98 -13.63
N GLN A 435 44.79 7.60 -13.48
CA GLN A 435 45.22 6.27 -13.02
C GLN A 435 44.79 5.93 -11.59
N PHE A 436 44.48 6.93 -10.76
CA PHE A 436 44.09 6.75 -9.36
C PHE A 436 42.62 7.06 -9.08
N LEU A 437 41.82 7.39 -10.11
CA LEU A 437 40.41 7.74 -9.92
C LEU A 437 39.53 6.50 -9.73
N PHE A 438 39.77 5.41 -10.47
CA PHE A 438 38.95 4.20 -10.43
C PHE A 438 37.43 4.46 -10.63
N LEU A 439 37.08 5.54 -11.32
CA LEU A 439 35.71 5.94 -11.58
C LEU A 439 35.22 5.38 -12.92
N ASN A 440 33.93 5.08 -12.99
CA ASN A 440 33.20 4.90 -14.26
C ASN A 440 32.20 6.07 -14.39
N LEU A 441 32.75 7.28 -14.57
CA LEU A 441 31.98 8.53 -14.63
C LEU A 441 31.73 8.95 -16.06
N GLU A 442 30.46 9.19 -16.37
CA GLU A 442 30.02 9.76 -17.64
C GLU A 442 29.17 11.01 -17.38
N VAL A 443 29.54 12.12 -18.02
CA VAL A 443 28.87 13.41 -17.90
C VAL A 443 28.27 13.78 -19.25
N ARG A 444 26.96 13.99 -19.27
CA ARG A 444 26.22 14.39 -20.47
C ARG A 444 25.48 15.70 -20.24
N GLY A 445 25.34 16.47 -21.31
CA GLY A 445 24.62 17.73 -21.30
C GLY A 445 23.55 17.78 -22.38
N LYS A 446 22.40 18.37 -22.06
CA LYS A 446 21.35 18.64 -23.03
C LYS A 446 21.81 19.69 -24.04
N ILE A 447 22.11 19.26 -25.26
CA ILE A 447 22.59 20.13 -26.35
C ILE A 447 21.58 20.02 -27.51
N ASP A 448 21.26 21.19 -28.08
CA ASP A 448 20.33 21.35 -29.19
C ASP A 448 18.98 20.66 -28.96
N ASN A 449 18.52 19.84 -29.92
CA ASN A 449 17.24 19.14 -29.86
C ASN A 449 17.32 17.75 -29.19
N ASN A 450 18.43 17.42 -28.53
CA ASN A 450 18.61 16.11 -27.90
C ASN A 450 18.16 16.14 -26.45
N GLY A 451 17.18 15.28 -26.12
CA GLY A 451 16.53 15.29 -24.82
C GLY A 451 15.48 16.40 -24.68
N TYR A 452 15.13 16.72 -23.44
CA TYR A 452 14.16 17.78 -23.10
C TYR A 452 14.70 18.67 -21.98
N ASP A 453 14.16 19.88 -21.89
CA ASP A 453 14.51 20.82 -20.82
C ASP A 453 13.98 20.30 -19.48
N PHE A 454 14.77 20.44 -18.42
CA PHE A 454 14.40 19.97 -17.07
C PHE A 454 14.87 20.98 -16.02
N HIS A 455 14.13 21.01 -14.90
CA HIS A 455 14.48 21.79 -13.72
C HIS A 455 14.69 20.90 -12.49
N ASP A 456 14.52 19.59 -12.64
CA ASP A 456 14.61 18.66 -11.54
C ASP A 456 16.02 18.55 -10.98
N ARG A 457 16.14 18.32 -9.67
CA ARG A 457 17.40 18.07 -8.97
C ARG A 457 17.30 16.79 -8.17
N PHE A 458 17.89 15.73 -8.69
CA PHE A 458 17.83 14.40 -8.08
C PHE A 458 19.21 13.79 -7.88
N LEU A 459 19.36 13.13 -6.73
CA LEU A 459 20.39 12.13 -6.48
C LEU A 459 19.72 10.75 -6.52
N ILE A 460 20.19 9.87 -7.40
CA ILE A 460 19.52 8.62 -7.76
C ILE A 460 20.47 7.44 -7.54
N PHE A 461 19.95 6.39 -6.92
CA PHE A 461 20.65 5.13 -6.66
C PHE A 461 19.93 3.98 -7.39
N PRO A 462 20.54 3.37 -8.43
CA PRO A 462 19.94 2.33 -9.26
C PRO A 462 20.06 0.94 -8.61
N LEU A 463 19.57 0.82 -7.37
CA LEU A 463 19.46 -0.46 -6.65
C LEU A 463 18.30 -1.30 -7.23
N GLU A 464 18.21 -2.58 -6.84
CA GLU A 464 17.05 -3.45 -7.17
C GLU A 464 15.72 -2.81 -6.73
N LYS A 465 15.73 -2.14 -5.57
CA LYS A 465 14.71 -1.19 -5.14
C LYS A 465 15.31 0.22 -5.21
N PRO A 466 15.12 0.97 -6.31
CA PRO A 466 15.76 2.27 -6.48
C PRO A 466 15.45 3.22 -5.34
N LYS A 467 16.41 4.09 -5.04
CA LYS A 467 16.21 5.19 -4.10
C LYS A 467 16.57 6.51 -4.75
N VAL A 468 15.79 7.54 -4.46
CA VAL A 468 15.94 8.86 -5.07
C VAL A 468 15.72 9.94 -4.02
N TRP A 469 16.60 10.94 -4.01
CA TRP A 469 16.44 12.14 -3.20
C TRP A 469 16.21 13.36 -4.10
N SER A 470 15.13 14.10 -3.83
CA SER A 470 14.96 15.46 -4.32
C SER A 470 15.85 16.39 -3.48
N LEU A 471 16.69 17.18 -4.15
CA LEU A 471 17.66 18.05 -3.49
C LEU A 471 17.09 19.43 -3.12
N GLY A 472 15.92 19.81 -3.64
CA GLY A 472 15.27 21.11 -3.39
C GLY A 472 15.99 22.34 -3.97
N THR A 473 17.28 22.24 -4.25
CA THR A 473 18.12 23.25 -4.91
C THR A 473 19.21 22.55 -5.74
N SER A 474 19.96 23.32 -6.52
CA SER A 474 21.10 22.79 -7.28
C SER A 474 22.26 22.45 -6.36
N VAL A 475 23.11 21.49 -6.75
CA VAL A 475 24.27 21.03 -5.96
C VAL A 475 25.18 22.19 -5.55
N ASN A 476 25.39 23.16 -6.44
CA ASN A 476 26.19 24.36 -6.18
C ASN A 476 25.60 25.31 -5.12
N SER A 477 24.37 25.08 -4.69
CA SER A 477 23.59 25.91 -3.76
C SER A 477 23.13 25.13 -2.52
N LEU A 478 23.53 23.86 -2.40
CA LEU A 478 23.25 23.04 -1.23
C LEU A 478 23.76 23.74 0.05
N GLY A 479 22.87 23.87 1.01
CA GLY A 479 23.14 24.48 2.31
C GLY A 479 23.31 26.00 2.31
N LYS A 480 23.30 26.69 1.15
CA LYS A 480 23.48 28.15 1.09
C LYS A 480 22.27 28.91 1.61
N SER A 481 21.09 28.50 1.17
CA SER A 481 19.80 29.05 1.56
C SER A 481 18.90 27.98 2.16
N HIS A 482 17.72 28.39 2.62
CA HIS A 482 16.68 27.44 3.00
C HIS A 482 16.32 26.53 1.82
N HIS A 483 16.34 25.23 2.07
CA HIS A 483 15.88 24.20 1.15
C HIS A 483 15.68 22.89 1.92
N ILE A 484 15.04 21.92 1.27
CA ILE A 484 14.74 20.61 1.83
C ILE A 484 15.35 19.55 0.91
N MET A 485 16.00 18.55 1.51
CA MET A 485 16.38 17.32 0.84
C MET A 485 15.46 16.19 1.33
N GLN A 486 14.85 15.43 0.40
CA GLN A 486 13.81 14.45 0.75
C GLN A 486 13.87 13.20 -0.14
N GLU A 487 13.73 12.02 0.48
CA GLU A 487 13.59 10.73 -0.22
C GLU A 487 12.22 10.63 -0.92
N VAL A 488 12.22 10.22 -2.19
CA VAL A 488 11.02 10.14 -3.04
C VAL A 488 10.41 8.74 -2.96
N LYS A 489 9.12 8.64 -2.61
CA LYS A 489 8.41 7.35 -2.47
C LYS A 489 8.35 6.51 -3.75
N HIS A 490 8.22 7.14 -4.93
CA HIS A 490 8.14 6.45 -6.23
C HIS A 490 9.44 6.54 -7.03
N ALA A 491 10.55 6.13 -6.41
CA ALA A 491 11.89 6.23 -6.98
C ALA A 491 12.06 5.55 -8.35
N GLN A 492 11.39 4.41 -8.60
CA GLN A 492 11.46 3.69 -9.88
C GLN A 492 11.02 4.57 -11.07
N HIS A 493 9.97 5.38 -10.91
CA HIS A 493 9.49 6.24 -11.98
C HIS A 493 10.55 7.30 -12.34
N ILE A 494 11.21 7.89 -11.34
CA ILE A 494 12.27 8.89 -11.56
C ILE A 494 13.50 8.26 -12.22
N LEU A 495 13.90 7.05 -11.79
CA LEU A 495 14.98 6.30 -12.43
C LEU A 495 14.67 6.01 -13.90
N ASN A 496 13.44 5.59 -14.22
CA ASN A 496 13.01 5.35 -15.59
C ASN A 496 13.08 6.63 -16.44
N THR A 497 12.55 7.74 -15.91
CA THR A 497 12.61 9.05 -16.58
C THR A 497 14.06 9.50 -16.81
N PHE A 498 14.94 9.31 -15.83
CA PHE A 498 16.36 9.60 -15.97
C PHE A 498 17.00 8.75 -17.08
N ASN A 499 16.73 7.44 -17.10
CA ASN A 499 17.26 6.52 -18.10
C ASN A 499 16.74 6.85 -19.52
N ASP A 500 15.48 7.26 -19.65
CA ASP A 500 14.92 7.69 -20.93
C ASP A 500 15.58 8.97 -21.44
N LEU A 501 15.81 9.95 -20.56
CA LEU A 501 16.58 11.14 -20.91
C LEU A 501 18.02 10.78 -21.26
N TRP A 502 18.66 9.90 -20.49
CA TRP A 502 20.02 9.42 -20.74
C TRP A 502 20.16 8.79 -22.13
N LYS A 503 19.23 7.94 -22.53
CA LYS A 503 19.16 7.35 -23.89
C LYS A 503 19.01 8.42 -24.97
N LYS A 504 18.16 9.44 -24.76
CA LYS A 504 18.00 10.55 -25.71
C LYS A 504 19.26 11.42 -25.84
N LEU A 505 20.07 11.49 -24.79
CA LEU A 505 21.36 12.16 -24.75
C LEU A 505 22.50 11.26 -25.23
N ASP A 506 22.22 10.05 -25.74
CA ASP A 506 23.23 9.11 -26.21
C ASP A 506 23.81 9.48 -27.60
N LYS A 507 24.37 10.69 -27.68
CA LYS A 507 25.00 11.26 -28.87
C LYS A 507 26.33 11.91 -28.50
N GLU A 508 27.28 11.92 -29.44
CA GLU A 508 28.61 12.49 -29.22
C GLU A 508 28.58 13.99 -28.88
N GLU A 509 27.66 14.74 -29.50
CA GLU A 509 27.48 16.17 -29.20
C GLU A 509 27.15 16.42 -27.72
N CYS A 510 26.30 15.56 -27.14
CA CYS A 510 25.85 15.61 -25.74
C CYS A 510 26.89 15.12 -24.73
N LEU A 511 27.91 14.37 -25.17
CA LEU A 511 28.96 13.85 -24.29
C LEU A 511 29.90 14.98 -23.85
N ILE A 512 29.94 15.30 -22.55
CA ILE A 512 30.85 16.30 -21.97
C ILE A 512 32.19 15.67 -21.63
N TRP A 513 32.16 14.60 -20.85
CA TRP A 513 33.36 13.91 -20.39
C TRP A 513 33.02 12.48 -20.00
N LYS A 514 33.98 11.57 -20.16
CA LYS A 514 33.89 10.17 -19.76
C LYS A 514 35.25 9.74 -19.20
N SER A 515 35.25 9.04 -18.06
CA SER A 515 36.47 8.44 -17.53
C SER A 515 36.97 7.34 -18.47
N ARG A 516 38.29 7.21 -18.56
CA ARG A 516 38.93 6.20 -19.41
C ARG A 516 38.88 4.82 -18.80
#